data_AF-A0A9E3I5R9-F1
#
_entry.id   AF-A0A9E3I5R9-F1
#
_cell.length_a   1.000
_cell.length_b   1.000
_cell.length_c   1.000
_cell.angle_alpha   90.00
_cell.angle_beta   90.00
_cell.angle_gamma   90.00
#
_symmetry.space_group_name_H-M   'P 1'
#
loop_
_entity.id
_entity.type
_entity.pdbx_description
1 polymer ?
#
loop_
_entity_poly.entity_id
_entity_poly.type
_entity_poly.pdbx_seq_one_letter_code
_entity_poly.pdbx_strand_id
1 'polypeptide(L)'
;MNWILGMIGGVIVAGILNDVIQAIIDKTLKEKPPKSVKIAEKSEMIFGSIVLLSSIYFVFVEENIKLAYLSLIIGFFWLFIAICLYVGKNWARVTCLVLSVLRLPTIIGVIFSIISVYLLFFTTEAKKYFKGIPYMESPEVDSFEQSEREI
;
A
#
# COMPACT_ATOMS: atom_id res chain seq x y z
N MET A 1 -16.10 -3.35 -22.73
CA MET A 1 -16.82 -2.55 -21.72
C MET A 1 -16.96 -3.26 -20.36
N ASN A 2 -17.26 -4.57 -20.31
CA ASN A 2 -17.41 -5.32 -19.05
C ASN A 2 -16.14 -5.43 -18.17
N TRP A 3 -14.95 -5.36 -18.76
CA TRP A 3 -13.68 -5.52 -18.04
C TRP A 3 -13.29 -4.33 -17.15
N ILE A 4 -13.66 -3.10 -17.54
CA ILE A 4 -13.39 -1.89 -16.75
C ILE A 4 -14.22 -1.90 -15.47
N LEU A 5 -15.49 -2.30 -15.56
CA LEU A 5 -16.38 -2.49 -14.41
C LEU A 5 -15.85 -3.60 -13.47
N GLY A 6 -15.30 -4.69 -14.03
CA GLY A 6 -14.66 -5.75 -13.25
C GLY A 6 -13.40 -5.28 -12.51
N MET A 7 -12.55 -4.47 -13.15
CA MET A 7 -11.37 -3.88 -12.49
C MET A 7 -11.76 -2.88 -11.41
N ILE A 8 -12.73 -1.99 -11.68
CA ILE A 8 -13.22 -1.02 -10.68
C ILE A 8 -13.85 -1.76 -9.49
N GLY A 9 -14.69 -2.77 -9.74
CA GLY A 9 -15.28 -3.60 -8.68
C GLY A 9 -14.21 -4.34 -7.87
N GLY A 10 -13.19 -4.90 -8.51
CA GLY A 10 -12.06 -5.54 -7.85
C GLY A 10 -11.26 -4.59 -6.95
N VAL A 11 -11.01 -3.36 -7.42
CA VAL A 11 -10.33 -2.33 -6.62
C VAL A 11 -11.18 -1.90 -5.41
N ILE A 12 -12.50 -1.76 -5.58
CA ILE A 12 -13.41 -1.43 -4.48
C ILE A 12 -13.42 -2.54 -3.43
N VAL A 13 -13.54 -3.80 -3.85
CA VAL A 13 -13.52 -4.95 -2.92
C VAL A 13 -12.17 -5.06 -2.20
N ALA A 14 -11.05 -4.84 -2.91
CA ALA A 14 -9.73 -4.80 -2.29
C ALA A 14 -9.60 -3.66 -1.27
N GLY A 15 -10.17 -2.49 -1.56
CA GLY A 15 -10.24 -1.36 -0.64
C GLY A 15 -11.04 -1.67 0.63
N ILE A 16 -12.23 -2.26 0.48
CA ILE A 16 -13.08 -2.66 1.62
C ILE A 16 -12.39 -3.75 2.44
N LEU A 17 -11.81 -4.76 1.79
CA LEU A 17 -11.11 -5.84 2.48
C LEU A 17 -9.91 -5.30 3.25
N ASN A 18 -9.19 -4.34 2.66
CA ASN A 18 -8.14 -3.63 3.35
C ASN A 18 -8.66 -2.90 4.59
N ASP A 19 -9.71 -2.08 4.48
CA ASP A 19 -10.23 -1.33 5.62
C ASP A 19 -10.65 -2.25 6.78
N VAL A 20 -11.19 -3.43 6.46
CA VAL A 20 -11.50 -4.48 7.45
C VAL A 20 -10.23 -5.04 8.09
N ILE A 21 -9.22 -5.40 7.30
CA ILE A 21 -7.92 -5.89 7.80
C ILE A 21 -7.28 -4.84 8.71
N GLN A 22 -7.29 -3.57 8.29
CA GLN A 22 -6.74 -2.47 9.07
C GLN A 22 -7.49 -2.25 10.37
N ALA A 23 -8.83 -2.31 10.35
CA ALA A 23 -9.63 -2.21 11.56
C ALA A 23 -9.35 -3.34 12.57
N ILE A 24 -8.98 -4.53 12.08
CA ILE A 24 -8.56 -5.66 12.94
C ILE A 24 -7.16 -5.40 13.49
N ILE A 25 -6.21 -4.98 12.65
CA ILE A 25 -4.83 -4.71 13.06
C ILE A 25 -4.76 -3.55 14.05
N ASP A 26 -5.54 -2.49 13.84
CA ASP A 26 -5.64 -1.32 14.74
C ASP A 26 -6.04 -1.69 16.16
N LYS A 27 -6.85 -2.74 16.34
CA LYS A 27 -7.20 -3.25 17.67
C LYS A 27 -6.03 -3.95 18.38
N THR A 28 -5.01 -4.37 17.62
CA THR A 28 -3.84 -5.10 18.14
C THR A 28 -2.58 -4.24 18.27
N LEU A 29 -2.54 -3.09 17.58
CA LEU A 29 -1.38 -2.19 17.61
C LEU A 29 -1.36 -1.33 18.87
N LYS A 30 -0.18 -1.26 19.51
CA LYS A 30 0.07 -0.36 20.64
C LYS A 30 0.21 1.11 20.23
N GLU A 31 0.63 1.35 18.99
CA GLU A 31 0.88 2.68 18.45
C GLU A 31 0.33 2.73 17.02
N LYS A 32 -0.51 3.73 16.74
CA LYS A 32 -1.06 3.92 15.39
C LYS A 32 0.06 4.29 14.43
N PRO A 33 0.01 3.92 13.14
CA PRO A 33 1.00 4.34 12.17
C PRO A 33 0.80 5.81 11.73
N PRO A 34 1.89 6.54 11.43
CA PRO A 34 1.80 7.93 11.00
C PRO A 34 1.16 8.02 9.62
N LYS A 35 0.62 9.20 9.27
CA LYS A 35 0.01 9.47 7.96
C LYS A 35 0.93 9.07 6.79
N SER A 36 2.22 9.38 6.90
CA SER A 36 3.24 9.00 5.91
C SER A 36 3.33 7.49 5.67
N VAL A 37 3.28 6.68 6.73
CA VAL A 37 3.30 5.20 6.64
C VAL A 37 1.98 4.69 6.09
N LYS A 38 0.83 5.26 6.51
CA LYS A 38 -0.49 4.90 5.97
C LYS A 38 -0.59 5.17 4.47
N ILE A 39 -0.08 6.30 3.99
CA ILE A 39 -0.10 6.63 2.55
C ILE A 39 0.82 5.68 1.77
N ALA A 40 2.04 5.43 2.28
CA ALA A 40 2.95 4.47 1.65
C ALA A 40 2.33 3.08 1.59
N GLU A 41 1.75 2.60 2.67
CA GLU A 41 1.08 1.31 2.76
C GLU A 41 -0.10 1.19 1.80
N LYS A 42 -0.99 2.19 1.75
CA LYS A 42 -2.08 2.27 0.76
C LYS A 42 -1.55 2.20 -0.67
N SER A 43 -0.46 2.90 -0.95
CA SER A 43 0.14 2.90 -2.29
C SER A 43 0.69 1.52 -2.66
N GLU A 44 1.31 0.81 -1.71
CA GLU A 44 1.79 -0.56 -1.92
C GLU A 44 0.63 -1.55 -2.13
N MET A 45 -0.48 -1.39 -1.41
CA MET A 45 -1.66 -2.23 -1.61
C MET A 45 -2.36 -2.00 -2.94
N ILE A 46 -2.49 -0.73 -3.36
CA ILE A 46 -3.06 -0.41 -4.67
C ILE A 46 -2.21 -1.07 -5.76
N PHE A 47 -0.88 -0.93 -5.66
CA PHE A 47 0.03 -1.57 -6.60
C PHE A 47 -0.10 -3.10 -6.58
N GLY A 48 -0.08 -3.73 -5.39
CA GLY A 48 -0.24 -5.18 -5.24
C GLY A 48 -1.59 -5.69 -5.78
N SER A 49 -2.66 -4.92 -5.60
CA SER A 49 -3.99 -5.24 -6.12
C SER A 49 -4.03 -5.17 -7.64
N ILE A 50 -3.38 -4.18 -8.26
CA ILE A 50 -3.25 -4.08 -9.73
C ILE A 50 -2.48 -5.30 -10.28
N VAL A 51 -1.39 -5.70 -9.61
CA VAL A 51 -0.63 -6.91 -9.99
C VAL A 51 -1.50 -8.16 -9.87
N LEU A 52 -2.28 -8.33 -8.80
CA LEU A 52 -3.18 -9.47 -8.65
C LEU A 52 -4.27 -9.50 -9.72
N LEU A 53 -4.93 -8.37 -9.99
CA LEU A 53 -5.99 -8.28 -11.00
C LEU A 53 -5.45 -8.59 -12.40
N SER A 54 -4.29 -8.06 -12.76
CA SER A 54 -3.64 -8.39 -14.03
C SER A 54 -3.25 -9.87 -14.12
N SER A 55 -2.80 -10.47 -13.01
CA SER A 55 -2.50 -11.91 -12.96
C SER A 55 -3.73 -12.77 -13.18
N ILE A 56 -4.85 -12.45 -12.52
CA ILE A 56 -6.13 -13.14 -12.71
C ILE A 56 -6.58 -13.01 -14.17
N TYR A 57 -6.44 -11.82 -14.76
CA TYR A 57 -6.73 -11.60 -16.17
C TYR A 57 -5.92 -12.53 -17.08
N PHE A 58 -4.61 -12.66 -16.87
CA PHE A 58 -3.77 -13.57 -17.64
C PHE A 58 -4.16 -15.05 -17.49
N VAL A 59 -4.69 -15.47 -16.33
CA VAL A 59 -5.25 -16.83 -16.17
C VAL A 59 -6.47 -17.03 -17.09
N PHE A 60 -7.37 -16.04 -17.17
CA PHE A 60 -8.60 -16.13 -17.97
C PHE A 60 -8.37 -16.07 -19.49
N VAL A 61 -7.29 -15.42 -19.93
CA VAL A 61 -6.95 -15.29 -21.36
C VAL A 61 -6.15 -16.49 -21.87
N GLU A 62 -5.82 -17.46 -21.01
CA GLU A 62 -5.04 -18.69 -21.30
C GLU A 62 -3.63 -18.47 -21.91
N GLU A 63 -3.24 -17.22 -22.16
CA GLU A 63 -1.90 -16.85 -22.59
C GLU A 63 -0.93 -16.89 -21.39
N ASN A 64 -0.23 -18.02 -21.25
CA ASN A 64 0.88 -18.22 -20.31
C ASN A 64 0.51 -18.34 -18.82
N ILE A 65 -0.28 -19.37 -18.49
CA ILE A 65 -0.68 -19.78 -17.13
C ILE A 65 0.48 -19.78 -16.11
N LYS A 66 1.68 -20.24 -16.50
CA LYS A 66 2.86 -20.26 -15.61
C LYS A 66 3.27 -18.86 -15.13
N LEU A 67 3.23 -17.89 -16.04
CA LEU A 67 3.57 -16.50 -15.74
C LEU A 67 2.48 -15.86 -14.86
N ALA A 68 1.22 -16.23 -15.09
CA ALA A 68 0.09 -15.78 -14.29
C ALA A 68 0.18 -16.26 -12.83
N TYR A 69 0.55 -17.52 -12.59
CA TYR A 69 0.77 -18.03 -11.22
C TYR A 69 1.95 -17.35 -10.53
N LEU A 70 3.06 -17.13 -11.24
CA LEU A 70 4.20 -16.40 -10.69
C LEU A 70 3.80 -14.98 -10.30
N SER A 71 3.05 -14.30 -11.16
CA SER A 71 2.54 -12.95 -10.92
C SER A 71 1.53 -12.90 -9.75
N LEU A 72 0.68 -13.92 -9.58
CA LEU A 72 -0.20 -14.07 -8.41
C LEU A 72 0.61 -14.14 -7.10
N ILE A 73 1.65 -14.98 -7.06
CA ILE A 73 2.52 -15.11 -5.88
C ILE A 73 3.18 -13.77 -5.55
N ILE A 74 3.69 -13.06 -6.57
CA ILE A 74 4.29 -11.73 -6.41
C ILE A 74 3.26 -10.74 -5.87
N GLY A 75 2.03 -10.75 -6.38
CA GLY A 75 0.95 -9.87 -5.93
C GLY A 75 0.58 -10.09 -4.46
N PHE A 76 0.42 -11.36 -4.03
CA PHE A 76 0.17 -11.69 -2.62
C PHE A 76 1.34 -11.30 -1.72
N PHE A 77 2.56 -11.55 -2.18
CA PHE A 77 3.76 -11.11 -1.46
C PHE A 77 3.77 -9.60 -1.27
N TRP A 78 3.34 -8.84 -2.27
CA TRP A 78 3.23 -7.38 -2.20
C TRP A 78 2.24 -6.91 -1.13
N LEU A 79 1.04 -7.49 -1.11
CA LEU A 79 0.03 -7.18 -0.09
C LEU A 79 0.53 -7.53 1.31
N PHE A 80 1.23 -8.65 1.46
CA PHE A 80 1.84 -9.04 2.72
C PHE A 80 2.86 -8.02 3.23
N ILE A 81 3.71 -7.49 2.33
CA ILE A 81 4.66 -6.42 2.70
C ILE A 81 3.93 -5.15 3.12
N ALA A 82 2.84 -4.77 2.44
CA ALA A 82 2.05 -3.60 2.83
C ALA A 82 1.49 -3.74 4.25
N ILE A 83 0.91 -4.90 4.59
CA ILE A 83 0.45 -5.20 5.95
C ILE A 83 1.62 -5.12 6.96
N CYS A 84 2.78 -5.67 6.62
CA CYS A 84 3.95 -5.61 7.50
C CYS A 84 4.50 -4.20 7.69
N LEU A 85 4.37 -3.31 6.69
CA LEU A 85 4.67 -1.89 6.82
C LEU A 85 3.72 -1.21 7.79
N TYR A 86 2.41 -1.53 7.72
CA TYR A 86 1.41 -1.03 8.65
C TYR A 86 1.73 -1.38 10.11
N VAL A 87 2.28 -2.57 10.34
CA VAL A 87 2.66 -3.04 11.68
C VAL A 87 3.99 -2.44 12.16
N GLY A 88 4.67 -1.64 11.33
CA GLY A 88 5.92 -0.98 11.71
C GLY A 88 7.14 -1.91 11.72
N LYS A 89 7.12 -2.99 10.94
CA LYS A 89 8.27 -3.90 10.86
C LYS A 89 9.43 -3.28 10.07
N ASN A 90 10.59 -3.10 10.72
CA ASN A 90 11.81 -2.58 10.07
C ASN A 90 12.23 -3.36 8.83
N TRP A 91 12.12 -4.69 8.87
CA TRP A 91 12.47 -5.53 7.72
C TRP A 91 11.53 -5.26 6.52
N ALA A 92 10.25 -4.99 6.76
CA ALA A 92 9.29 -4.65 5.70
C ALA A 92 9.64 -3.32 5.03
N ARG A 93 10.14 -2.35 5.80
CA ARG A 93 10.66 -1.09 5.26
C ARG A 93 11.84 -1.30 4.31
N VAL A 94 12.78 -2.18 4.67
CA VAL A 94 13.94 -2.50 3.82
C VAL A 94 13.49 -3.29 2.58
N THR A 95 12.62 -4.29 2.75
CA THR A 95 12.07 -5.05 1.63
C THR A 95 11.33 -4.15 0.66
N CYS A 96 10.54 -3.19 1.15
CA CYS A 96 9.86 -2.20 0.32
C CYS A 96 10.84 -1.37 -0.52
N LEU A 97 12.01 -1.00 0.02
CA LEU A 97 13.05 -0.33 -0.77
C LEU A 97 13.55 -1.19 -1.94
N VAL A 98 13.84 -2.48 -1.67
CA VAL A 98 14.28 -3.43 -2.71
C VAL A 98 13.20 -3.60 -3.78
N LEU A 99 11.95 -3.78 -3.34
CA LEU A 99 10.79 -3.90 -4.21
C LEU A 99 10.55 -2.64 -5.05
N SER A 100 10.80 -1.45 -4.51
CA SER A 100 10.78 -0.19 -5.26
C SER A 100 11.81 -0.17 -6.39
N VAL A 101 13.02 -0.68 -6.18
CA VAL A 101 14.01 -0.78 -7.26
C VAL A 101 13.53 -1.75 -8.36
N LEU A 102 12.93 -2.88 -7.97
CA LEU A 102 12.37 -3.84 -8.92
C LEU A 102 11.20 -3.28 -9.76
N ARG A 103 10.52 -2.24 -9.28
CA ARG A 103 9.41 -1.57 -9.97
C ARG A 103 9.85 -0.50 -10.97
N LEU A 104 11.08 0.01 -10.87
CA LEU A 104 11.61 1.06 -11.74
C LEU A 104 11.53 0.78 -13.25
N PRO A 105 11.58 -0.48 -13.73
CA PRO A 105 11.37 -0.77 -15.16
C PRO A 105 9.97 -0.38 -15.68
N THR A 106 9.00 -0.12 -14.81
CA THR A 106 7.63 0.23 -15.20
C THR A 106 7.33 1.70 -14.88
N ILE A 107 6.74 2.45 -15.83
CA ILE A 107 6.41 3.88 -15.66
C ILE A 107 5.53 4.09 -14.42
N ILE A 108 4.50 3.25 -14.26
CA ILE A 108 3.62 3.27 -13.09
C ILE A 108 4.43 2.96 -11.82
N GLY A 109 5.28 1.94 -11.86
CA GLY A 109 6.11 1.54 -10.72
C GLY A 109 7.10 2.62 -10.27
N VAL A 110 7.62 3.46 -11.17
CA VAL A 110 8.48 4.60 -10.81
C VAL A 110 7.73 5.59 -9.90
N ILE A 111 6.49 5.95 -10.24
CA ILE A 111 5.69 6.90 -9.44
C ILE A 111 5.44 6.35 -8.03
N PHE A 112 4.98 5.10 -7.94
CA PHE A 112 4.75 4.44 -6.64
C PHE A 112 6.05 4.29 -5.85
N SER A 113 7.16 3.98 -6.51
CA SER A 113 8.47 3.82 -5.86
C SER A 113 8.98 5.12 -5.27
N ILE A 114 8.85 6.24 -5.99
CA ILE A 114 9.24 7.56 -5.47
C ILE A 114 8.41 7.91 -4.24
N ILE A 115 7.08 7.75 -4.31
CA ILE A 115 6.17 8.07 -3.20
C ILE A 115 6.51 7.22 -1.97
N SER A 116 6.59 5.90 -2.11
CA SER A 116 6.86 5.00 -1.00
C SER A 116 8.24 5.21 -0.39
N VAL A 117 9.28 5.37 -1.22
CA VAL A 117 10.64 5.61 -0.72
C VAL A 117 10.73 6.96 -0.02
N TYR A 118 10.16 8.01 -0.59
CA TYR A 118 10.13 9.33 0.03
C TYR A 118 9.43 9.28 1.40
N LEU A 119 8.21 8.74 1.44
CA LEU A 119 7.42 8.69 2.67
C LEU A 119 8.06 7.81 3.75
N LEU A 120 8.61 6.65 3.39
CA LEU A 120 9.19 5.73 4.37
C LEU A 120 10.61 6.11 4.80
N PHE A 121 11.42 6.73 3.94
CA PHE A 121 12.84 6.99 4.20
C PHE A 121 13.21 8.45 4.45
N PHE A 122 12.41 9.41 4.00
CA PHE A 122 12.74 10.82 4.18
C PHE A 122 11.93 11.48 5.28
N THR A 123 10.71 11.00 5.59
CA THR A 123 9.91 11.58 6.67
C THR A 123 10.44 11.18 8.07
N THR A 124 10.48 12.15 8.98
CA THR A 124 10.94 11.95 10.36
C THR A 124 9.97 11.08 11.15
N GLU A 125 8.67 11.21 10.91
CA GLU A 125 7.62 10.43 11.57
C GLU A 125 7.75 8.94 11.28
N ALA A 126 7.87 8.55 10.00
CA ALA A 126 8.07 7.15 9.63
C ALA A 126 9.36 6.60 10.26
N LYS A 127 10.46 7.37 10.26
CA LYS A 127 11.71 6.95 10.90
C LYS A 127 11.55 6.66 12.39
N LYS A 128 10.77 7.47 13.12
CA LYS A 128 10.51 7.26 14.55
C LYS A 128 9.61 6.05 14.78
N TYR A 129 8.54 5.93 14.01
CA TYR A 129 7.60 4.80 14.06
C TYR A 129 8.31 3.44 13.90
N PHE A 130 9.11 3.30 12.84
CA PHE A 130 9.85 2.06 12.60
C PHE A 130 10.95 1.77 13.65
N LYS A 131 11.44 2.80 14.35
CA LYS A 131 12.39 2.65 15.46
C LYS A 131 11.70 2.33 16.80
N GLY A 132 10.37 2.31 16.86
CA GLY A 132 9.62 2.15 18.11
C GLY A 132 9.76 3.33 19.06
N ILE A 133 10.08 4.52 18.52
CA ILE A 133 10.19 5.76 19.29
C ILE A 133 8.85 6.48 19.17
N PRO A 134 8.22 6.88 20.30
CA PRO A 134 6.96 7.60 20.25
C PRO A 134 7.12 8.88 19.42
N TYR A 135 6.22 9.06 18.46
CA TYR A 135 6.16 10.27 17.66
C TYR A 135 4.88 11.02 18.02
N MET A 136 4.99 12.32 18.27
CA MET A 136 3.80 13.16 18.30
C MET A 136 3.35 13.29 16.85
N GLU A 137 2.13 12.84 16.56
CA GLU A 137 1.44 13.21 15.33
C GLU A 137 1.43 14.74 15.34
N SER A 138 2.15 15.36 14.38
CA SER A 138 2.11 16.81 14.24
C SER A 138 0.64 17.20 14.14
N PRO A 139 0.14 18.20 14.89
CA PRO A 139 -1.21 18.70 14.71
C PRO A 139 -1.28 19.35 13.33
N GLU A 140 -1.46 18.54 12.30
CA GLU A 140 -1.88 18.98 10.98
C GLU A 140 -3.34 19.39 11.11
N VAL A 141 -3.54 20.66 11.50
CA VAL A 141 -4.37 21.61 10.77
C VAL A 141 -5.56 20.95 10.05
N ASP A 142 -6.61 20.67 10.81
CA ASP A 142 -7.99 20.46 10.32
C ASP A 142 -8.59 21.78 9.76
N SER A 143 -7.77 22.72 9.25
CA SER A 143 -8.29 24.00 8.73
C SER A 143 -9.01 23.86 7.39
N PHE A 144 -8.85 22.72 6.70
CA PHE A 144 -9.60 22.42 5.47
C PHE A 144 -10.96 21.79 5.77
N GLU A 145 -11.12 21.01 6.85
CA GLU A 145 -12.44 20.52 7.27
C GLU A 145 -13.24 21.55 8.07
N GLN A 146 -12.60 22.53 8.70
CA GLN A 146 -13.32 23.65 9.34
C GLN A 146 -13.87 24.67 8.34
N SER A 147 -13.21 24.93 7.20
CA SER A 147 -13.73 25.89 6.22
C SER A 147 -14.93 25.38 5.43
N GLU A 148 -15.13 24.06 5.31
CA GLU A 148 -16.32 23.48 4.67
C GLU A 148 -17.54 23.41 5.61
N ARG A 149 -17.36 23.63 6.92
CA ARG A 149 -18.48 23.72 7.88
C ARG A 149 -18.99 25.15 8.09
N GLU A 150 -18.34 26.15 7.51
CA GLU A 150 -18.70 27.57 7.60
C GLU A 150 -19.28 28.16 6.30
N ILE A 151 -19.62 27.33 5.30
CA ILE A 151 -20.31 27.74 4.05
C ILE A 151 -21.71 27.11 3.99
#